data_AF-A0A841JDZ9-F1
#
_entry.id   AF-A0A841JDZ9-F1
#
_cell.length_a   1.000
_cell.length_b   1.000
_cell.length_c   1.000
_cell.angle_alpha   90.00
_cell.angle_beta   90.00
_cell.angle_gamma   90.00
#
_symmetry.space_group_name_H-M   'P 1'
#
loop_
_entity.id
_entity.type
_entity.pdbx_description
1 polymer ?
#
loop_
_entity_poly.entity_id
_entity_poly.type
_entity_poly.pdbx_seq_one_letter_code
_entity_poly.pdbx_strand_id
1 'polypeptide(L)'
;MITKLPILVICMLFIVSIATAQQLPVATNVQKAYAKGTRNKTGIPGKFYWQNKADYLIKVNFNPITRELKGRVGIDYTNNSPDTLQFILFKLYPNLFQDIAPKAIAIAKEDLTDGVKIEKLSQNGQSPDSTKYTIRGTNLFVRTKKLLPGSKTHFDIAYSYILNKGSFVRTGQIDSGAFFLAYFFPRVAVYDDIDGWNMFPYTGQVEFYNDYGNFDVEITVPGNYQVWATGSLKNPQEVYQPKFSSSIKPNRVIVC
;
A
#
# COMPACT_ATOMS: atom_id res chain seq x y z
N MET A 1 61.95 36.21 -16.48
CA MET A 1 60.68 36.82 -16.95
C MET A 1 59.56 35.84 -16.68
N ILE A 2 58.87 35.95 -15.54
CA ILE A 2 57.67 35.15 -15.24
C ILE A 2 56.50 36.14 -15.36
N THR A 3 55.70 35.94 -16.41
CA THR A 3 54.55 36.77 -16.76
C THR A 3 53.47 36.66 -15.68
N LYS A 4 53.08 37.80 -15.10
CA LYS A 4 51.95 37.90 -14.17
C LYS A 4 50.67 37.54 -14.94
N LEU A 5 50.18 36.32 -14.78
CA LEU A 5 48.84 35.98 -15.24
C LEU A 5 47.84 36.85 -14.44
N PRO A 6 47.05 37.72 -15.09
CA PRO A 6 46.19 38.66 -14.37
C PRO A 6 45.12 37.89 -13.60
N ILE A 7 44.96 38.22 -12.32
CA ILE A 7 43.96 37.67 -11.37
C ILE A 7 42.56 37.61 -12.00
N LEU A 8 42.25 38.55 -12.89
CA LEU A 8 41.03 38.60 -13.70
C LEU A 8 40.77 37.31 -14.50
N VAL A 9 41.80 36.71 -15.10
CA VAL A 9 41.68 35.48 -15.89
C VAL A 9 41.36 34.27 -14.99
N ILE A 10 41.94 34.22 -13.79
CA ILE A 10 41.66 33.17 -12.81
C ILE A 10 40.23 33.30 -12.27
N CYS A 11 39.77 34.51 -11.95
CA CYS A 11 38.39 34.76 -11.56
C CYS A 11 37.39 34.42 -12.68
N MET A 12 37.71 34.75 -13.93
CA MET A 12 36.86 34.46 -15.09
C MET A 12 36.76 32.94 -15.36
N LEU A 13 37.87 32.20 -15.21
CA LEU A 13 37.89 30.73 -15.28
C LEU A 13 37.10 30.07 -14.15
N PHE A 14 37.11 30.65 -12.94
CA PHE A 14 36.28 30.19 -11.83
C PHE A 14 34.78 30.43 -12.08
N ILE A 15 34.41 31.57 -12.66
CA ILE A 15 33.01 31.88 -13.00
C ILE A 15 32.46 30.95 -14.09
N VAL A 16 33.27 30.61 -15.10
CA VAL A 16 32.89 29.65 -16.15
C VAL A 16 32.65 28.26 -15.56
N SER A 17 33.49 27.82 -14.60
CA SER A 17 33.34 26.52 -13.94
C SER A 17 32.02 26.39 -13.17
N ILE A 18 31.54 27.48 -12.55
CA ILE A 18 30.25 27.51 -11.81
C ILE A 18 29.06 27.55 -12.79
N ALA A 19 29.20 28.26 -13.91
CA ALA A 19 28.17 28.34 -14.96
C ALA A 19 27.96 27.01 -15.71
N THR A 20 28.93 26.10 -15.66
CA THR A 20 28.86 24.75 -16.24
C THR A 20 28.56 23.66 -15.21
N ALA A 21 27.97 23.98 -14.05
CA ALA A 21 27.46 22.96 -13.15
C ALA A 21 26.40 22.12 -13.89
N GLN A 22 26.77 20.88 -14.23
CA GLN A 22 25.91 19.96 -14.96
C GLN A 22 24.63 19.72 -14.16
N GLN A 23 23.48 20.09 -14.73
CA GLN A 23 22.20 19.71 -14.14
C GLN A 23 22.09 18.20 -14.16
N LEU A 24 21.81 17.60 -13.00
CA LEU A 24 21.59 16.16 -12.90
C LEU A 24 20.46 15.76 -13.86
N PRO A 25 20.64 14.67 -14.64
CA PRO A 25 19.60 14.21 -15.54
C PRO A 25 18.35 13.86 -14.72
N VAL A 26 17.21 14.42 -15.13
CA VAL A 26 15.90 14.13 -14.53
C VAL A 26 15.24 13.02 -15.34
N ALA A 27 14.69 12.00 -14.67
CA ALA A 27 13.97 10.92 -15.33
C ALA A 27 12.78 11.44 -16.15
N THR A 28 12.52 10.83 -17.31
CA THR A 28 11.53 11.30 -18.30
C THR A 28 10.10 11.39 -17.72
N ASN A 29 9.71 10.45 -16.87
CA ASN A 29 8.43 10.46 -16.16
C ASN A 29 8.32 11.66 -15.20
N VAL A 30 9.38 11.99 -14.46
CA VAL A 30 9.42 13.15 -13.57
C VAL A 30 9.39 14.48 -14.35
N GLN A 31 10.04 14.55 -15.51
CA GLN A 31 9.98 15.74 -16.37
C GLN A 31 8.54 16.08 -16.78
N LYS A 32 7.71 15.07 -17.05
CA LYS A 32 6.28 15.27 -17.36
C LYS A 32 5.52 15.87 -16.17
N ALA A 33 5.80 15.42 -14.95
CA ALA A 33 5.21 15.98 -13.72
C ALA A 33 5.62 17.45 -13.51
N TYR A 34 6.86 17.82 -13.83
CA TYR A 34 7.31 19.23 -13.82
C TYR A 34 6.59 20.06 -14.87
N ALA A 35 6.45 19.57 -16.10
CA ALA A 35 5.74 20.27 -17.17
C ALA A 35 4.25 20.46 -16.84
N LYS A 36 3.62 19.47 -16.18
CA LYS A 36 2.25 19.55 -15.67
C LYS A 36 2.11 20.43 -14.42
N GLY A 37 3.21 20.86 -13.81
CA GLY A 37 3.21 21.64 -12.57
C GLY A 37 2.66 20.88 -11.36
N THR A 38 2.62 19.54 -11.40
CA THR A 38 2.23 18.70 -10.26
C THR A 38 3.39 18.52 -9.29
N ARG A 39 4.65 18.64 -9.77
CA ARG A 39 5.86 18.69 -8.94
C ARG A 39 6.75 19.85 -9.34
N ASN A 40 7.67 20.23 -8.46
CA ASN A 40 8.69 21.22 -8.76
C ASN A 40 10.10 20.72 -8.36
N LYS A 41 11.14 21.42 -8.84
CA LYS A 41 12.54 21.04 -8.61
C LYS A 41 13.02 21.24 -7.18
N THR A 42 12.23 21.88 -6.32
CA THR A 42 12.58 22.13 -4.90
C THR A 42 12.12 21.01 -3.97
N GLY A 43 11.36 20.04 -4.47
CA GLY A 43 10.78 18.94 -3.68
C GLY A 43 9.44 19.28 -3.02
N ILE A 44 9.01 20.53 -3.07
CA ILE A 44 7.67 20.95 -2.63
C ILE A 44 6.65 20.46 -3.68
N PRO A 45 5.47 19.96 -3.26
CA PRO A 45 4.37 19.71 -4.19
C PRO A 45 4.10 20.89 -5.12
N GLY A 46 3.87 20.62 -6.40
CA GLY A 46 3.54 21.66 -7.38
C GLY A 46 2.14 22.22 -7.17
N LYS A 47 1.84 23.36 -7.81
CA LYS A 47 0.52 24.02 -7.71
C LYS A 47 -0.65 23.10 -8.09
N PHE A 48 -0.42 22.16 -9.00
CA PHE A 48 -1.43 21.22 -9.48
C PHE A 48 -1.27 19.82 -8.88
N TYR A 49 -0.53 19.68 -7.78
CA TYR A 49 -0.37 18.40 -7.10
C TYR A 49 -1.72 17.85 -6.62
N TRP A 50 -1.87 16.54 -6.71
CA TRP A 50 -3.06 15.83 -6.27
C TRP A 50 -2.64 14.49 -5.66
N GLN A 51 -3.49 13.96 -4.78
CA GLN A 51 -3.35 12.62 -4.20
C GLN A 51 -4.73 12.02 -4.08
N ASN A 52 -4.86 10.74 -4.43
CA ASN A 52 -6.09 10.02 -4.20
C ASN A 52 -6.21 9.63 -2.72
N LYS A 53 -7.41 9.21 -2.33
CA LYS A 53 -7.72 8.82 -0.95
C LYS A 53 -8.51 7.53 -0.96
N ALA A 54 -8.18 6.61 -0.05
CA ALA A 54 -8.88 5.36 0.13
C ALA A 54 -9.18 5.16 1.62
N ASP A 55 -10.45 5.18 2.01
CA ASP A 55 -10.88 4.84 3.37
C ASP A 55 -11.31 3.38 3.44
N TYR A 56 -11.00 2.71 4.54
CA TYR A 56 -11.16 1.27 4.68
C TYR A 56 -12.00 0.91 5.90
N LEU A 57 -13.02 0.07 5.68
CA LEU A 57 -13.74 -0.67 6.72
C LEU A 57 -13.35 -2.14 6.59
N ILE A 58 -12.57 -2.65 7.53
CA ILE A 58 -11.99 -3.99 7.47
C ILE A 58 -12.60 -4.84 8.57
N LYS A 59 -13.14 -6.01 8.22
CA LYS A 59 -13.55 -7.04 9.18
C LYS A 59 -12.82 -8.33 8.86
N VAL A 60 -12.08 -8.88 9.83
CA VAL A 60 -11.32 -10.12 9.63
C VAL A 60 -11.57 -11.11 10.75
N ASN A 61 -11.63 -12.39 10.38
CA ASN A 61 -11.61 -13.52 11.27
C ASN A 61 -10.36 -14.34 10.98
N PHE A 62 -9.52 -14.53 11.99
CA PHE A 62 -8.31 -15.32 11.87
C PHE A 62 -8.39 -16.58 12.74
N ASN A 63 -8.24 -17.74 12.11
CA ASN A 63 -8.16 -19.02 12.80
C ASN A 63 -6.68 -19.43 12.94
N PRO A 64 -6.10 -19.36 14.14
CA PRO A 64 -4.68 -19.65 14.35
C PRO A 64 -4.33 -21.14 14.24
N ILE A 65 -5.32 -22.05 14.31
CA ILE A 65 -5.09 -23.50 14.14
C ILE A 65 -4.93 -23.84 12.67
N THR A 66 -5.81 -23.30 11.81
CA THR A 66 -5.74 -23.53 10.36
C THR A 66 -4.85 -22.52 9.63
N ARG A 67 -4.46 -21.42 10.31
CA ARG A 67 -3.84 -20.21 9.74
C ARG A 67 -4.69 -19.49 8.69
N GLU A 68 -5.98 -19.82 8.61
CA GLU A 68 -6.87 -19.20 7.65
C GLU A 68 -7.28 -17.80 8.15
N LEU A 69 -7.13 -16.80 7.27
CA LEU A 69 -7.77 -15.51 7.42
C LEU A 69 -8.95 -15.43 6.45
N LYS A 70 -10.12 -15.07 6.98
CA LYS A 70 -11.30 -14.68 6.21
C LYS A 70 -11.59 -13.22 6.47
N GLY A 71 -11.72 -12.43 5.40
CA GLY A 71 -11.85 -10.99 5.49
C GLY A 71 -12.96 -10.44 4.61
N ARG A 72 -13.49 -9.30 5.04
CA ARG A 72 -14.30 -8.39 4.21
C ARG A 72 -13.71 -7.01 4.34
N VAL A 73 -13.48 -6.36 3.21
CA VAL A 73 -13.04 -4.96 3.17
C VAL A 73 -14.01 -4.13 2.34
N GLY A 74 -14.57 -3.10 2.95
CA GLY A 74 -15.25 -1.99 2.30
C GLY A 74 -14.23 -0.89 2.01
N ILE A 75 -14.21 -0.35 0.79
CA ILE A 75 -13.23 0.65 0.36
C ILE A 75 -13.94 1.82 -0.30
N ASP A 76 -13.88 2.99 0.33
CA ASP A 76 -14.31 4.25 -0.27
C ASP A 76 -13.13 4.94 -0.94
N TYR A 77 -13.09 4.87 -2.27
CA TYR A 77 -12.03 5.46 -3.07
C TYR A 77 -12.45 6.79 -3.66
N THR A 78 -11.61 7.82 -3.49
CA THR A 78 -11.79 9.16 -4.05
C THR A 78 -10.73 9.42 -5.12
N ASN A 79 -11.15 9.65 -6.36
CA ASN A 79 -10.27 10.02 -7.47
C ASN A 79 -10.10 11.54 -7.52
N ASN A 80 -9.03 12.05 -6.92
CA ASN A 80 -8.65 13.47 -7.02
C ASN A 80 -7.74 13.76 -8.21
N SER A 81 -7.36 12.73 -8.99
CA SER A 81 -6.57 12.93 -10.21
C SER A 81 -7.40 13.66 -11.29
N PRO A 82 -6.74 14.35 -12.24
CA PRO A 82 -7.41 14.94 -13.39
C PRO A 82 -7.88 13.90 -14.42
N ASP A 83 -7.60 12.61 -14.19
CA ASP A 83 -7.80 11.53 -15.14
C ASP A 83 -9.10 10.77 -14.87
N THR A 84 -9.71 10.25 -15.94
CA THR A 84 -10.84 9.31 -15.83
C THR A 84 -10.31 7.87 -15.74
N LEU A 85 -10.50 7.22 -14.59
CA LEU A 85 -9.99 5.87 -14.34
C LEU A 85 -10.96 4.81 -14.90
N GLN A 86 -10.44 3.89 -15.70
CA GLN A 86 -11.20 2.80 -16.33
C GLN A 86 -11.16 1.48 -15.53
N PHE A 87 -10.21 1.39 -14.61
CA PHE A 87 -10.02 0.27 -13.72
C PHE A 87 -9.40 0.77 -12.41
N ILE A 88 -9.59 0.01 -11.35
CA ILE A 88 -8.88 0.18 -10.08
C ILE A 88 -7.96 -1.02 -9.90
N LEU A 89 -6.75 -0.75 -9.43
CA LEU A 89 -5.76 -1.77 -9.12
C LEU A 89 -5.68 -1.96 -7.61
N PHE A 90 -5.72 -3.21 -7.17
CA PHE A 90 -5.48 -3.57 -5.78
C PHE A 90 -4.20 -4.40 -5.64
N LYS A 91 -3.54 -4.28 -4.49
CA LYS A 91 -2.42 -5.12 -4.06
C LYS A 91 -2.95 -6.27 -3.19
N LEU A 92 -2.55 -7.47 -3.55
CA LEU A 92 -2.77 -8.72 -2.82
C LEU A 92 -1.41 -9.25 -2.35
N TYR A 93 -0.83 -8.60 -1.34
CA TYR A 93 0.52 -8.91 -0.87
C TYR A 93 0.75 -10.37 -0.43
N PRO A 94 -0.24 -11.09 0.17
CA PRO A 94 -0.07 -12.51 0.48
C PRO A 94 0.21 -13.39 -0.74
N ASN A 95 -0.11 -12.92 -1.97
CA ASN A 95 0.23 -13.65 -3.20
C ASN A 95 1.73 -13.73 -3.46
N LEU A 96 2.59 -13.01 -2.73
CA LEU A 96 4.05 -13.23 -2.77
C LEU A 96 4.41 -14.70 -2.51
N PHE A 97 3.62 -15.36 -1.66
CA PHE A 97 3.81 -16.75 -1.25
C PHE A 97 3.20 -17.76 -2.22
N GLN A 98 2.64 -17.35 -3.36
CA GLN A 98 2.25 -18.29 -4.40
C GLN A 98 3.49 -18.87 -5.07
N ASP A 99 3.46 -20.14 -5.43
CA ASP A 99 4.57 -20.81 -6.13
C ASP A 99 4.93 -20.09 -7.43
N ILE A 100 3.92 -19.70 -8.21
CA ILE A 100 4.07 -19.02 -9.51
C ILE A 100 4.40 -17.52 -9.42
N ALA A 101 4.37 -16.90 -8.23
CA ALA A 101 4.58 -15.46 -8.12
C ALA A 101 6.04 -15.07 -8.43
N PRO A 102 6.30 -13.91 -9.06
CA PRO A 102 7.64 -13.36 -9.17
C PRO A 102 8.23 -13.05 -7.79
N LYS A 103 9.46 -13.51 -7.52
CA LYS A 103 10.13 -13.33 -6.23
C LYS A 103 11.54 -12.81 -6.45
N ALA A 104 11.93 -11.80 -5.67
CA ALA A 104 13.31 -11.30 -5.59
C ALA A 104 14.04 -11.85 -4.36
N ILE A 105 13.37 -12.69 -3.57
CA ILE A 105 13.90 -13.37 -2.39
C ILE A 105 13.57 -14.87 -2.46
N ALA A 106 14.38 -15.68 -1.77
CA ALA A 106 14.03 -17.07 -1.55
C ALA A 106 12.87 -17.19 -0.56
N ILE A 107 11.90 -18.04 -0.87
CA ILE A 107 10.79 -18.41 0.00
C ILE A 107 10.86 -19.93 0.21
N ALA A 108 10.80 -20.37 1.45
CA ALA A 108 10.82 -21.79 1.78
C ALA A 108 9.57 -22.48 1.23
N LYS A 109 9.68 -23.77 0.88
CA LYS A 109 8.57 -24.53 0.29
C LYS A 109 7.37 -24.60 1.24
N GLU A 110 7.62 -24.66 2.54
CA GLU A 110 6.60 -24.77 3.59
C GLU A 110 5.81 -23.46 3.79
N ASP A 111 6.35 -22.33 3.30
CA ASP A 111 5.70 -21.02 3.30
C ASP A 111 4.85 -20.77 2.05
N LEU A 112 4.91 -21.65 1.05
CA LEU A 112 4.11 -21.49 -0.15
C LEU A 112 2.62 -21.71 0.12
N THR A 113 1.78 -20.91 -0.51
CA THR A 113 0.31 -20.91 -0.34
C THR A 113 -0.39 -20.77 -1.70
N ASP A 114 -1.70 -20.99 -1.72
CA ASP A 114 -2.54 -20.71 -2.91
C ASP A 114 -2.71 -19.21 -3.18
N GLY A 115 -2.26 -18.34 -2.27
CA GLY A 115 -2.52 -16.90 -2.30
C GLY A 115 -3.94 -16.54 -1.87
N VAL A 116 -4.34 -15.31 -2.18
CA VAL A 116 -5.63 -14.73 -1.84
C VAL A 116 -6.71 -15.21 -2.81
N LYS A 117 -7.78 -15.78 -2.24
CA LYS A 117 -9.01 -16.14 -2.92
C LYS A 117 -9.99 -14.97 -2.79
N ILE A 118 -10.48 -14.46 -3.92
CA ILE A 118 -11.54 -13.44 -3.94
C ILE A 118 -12.88 -14.17 -4.01
N GLU A 119 -13.64 -14.13 -2.92
CA GLU A 119 -14.92 -14.83 -2.77
C GLU A 119 -16.07 -13.98 -3.33
N LYS A 120 -16.02 -12.67 -3.10
CA LYS A 120 -16.97 -11.71 -3.63
C LYS A 120 -16.25 -10.40 -3.91
N LEU A 121 -16.63 -9.75 -5.00
CA LEU A 121 -16.22 -8.40 -5.32
C LEU A 121 -17.43 -7.64 -5.86
N SER A 122 -17.66 -6.42 -5.37
CA SER A 122 -18.66 -5.50 -5.90
C SER A 122 -18.08 -4.10 -6.06
N GLN A 123 -18.65 -3.33 -6.99
CA GLN A 123 -18.46 -1.89 -7.11
C GLN A 123 -19.83 -1.22 -6.96
N ASN A 124 -19.99 -0.34 -5.97
CA ASN A 124 -21.27 0.34 -5.69
C ASN A 124 -22.46 -0.63 -5.61
N GLY A 125 -22.28 -1.75 -4.90
CA GLY A 125 -23.29 -2.80 -4.75
C GLY A 125 -23.51 -3.70 -5.98
N GLN A 126 -22.86 -3.43 -7.11
CA GLN A 126 -22.98 -4.25 -8.32
C GLN A 126 -21.74 -5.14 -8.48
N SER A 127 -21.95 -6.45 -8.59
CA SER A 127 -20.84 -7.37 -8.91
C SER A 127 -20.36 -7.10 -10.33
N PRO A 128 -19.08 -6.71 -10.54
CA PRO A 128 -18.53 -6.77 -11.88
C PRO A 128 -18.56 -8.22 -12.35
N ASP A 129 -18.85 -8.41 -13.64
CA ASP A 129 -18.71 -9.70 -14.32
C ASP A 129 -17.34 -10.34 -13.99
N SER A 130 -17.29 -11.65 -13.77
CA SER A 130 -16.05 -12.36 -13.41
C SER A 130 -14.94 -12.19 -14.45
N THR A 131 -15.29 -11.89 -15.71
CA THR A 131 -14.35 -11.53 -16.78
C THR A 131 -13.69 -10.14 -16.60
N LYS A 132 -14.21 -9.31 -15.69
CA LYS A 132 -13.78 -7.92 -15.47
C LYS A 132 -12.73 -7.77 -14.38
N TYR A 133 -12.24 -8.85 -13.77
CA TYR A 133 -11.05 -8.76 -12.95
C TYR A 133 -10.02 -9.86 -13.27
N THR A 134 -8.76 -9.58 -12.97
CA THR A 134 -7.66 -10.53 -13.19
C THR A 134 -6.59 -10.33 -12.13
N ILE A 135 -6.08 -11.44 -11.59
CA ILE A 135 -4.95 -11.43 -10.67
C ILE A 135 -3.67 -11.77 -11.46
N ARG A 136 -2.62 -10.96 -11.29
CA ARG A 136 -1.29 -11.18 -11.86
C ARG A 136 -0.24 -10.96 -10.76
N GLY A 137 0.30 -12.05 -10.21
CA GLY A 137 1.14 -11.99 -9.02
C GLY A 137 0.40 -11.31 -7.86
N THR A 138 0.98 -10.26 -7.30
CA THR A 138 0.42 -9.48 -6.18
C THR A 138 -0.51 -8.34 -6.62
N ASN A 139 -0.93 -8.31 -7.89
CA ASN A 139 -1.81 -7.28 -8.43
C ASN A 139 -3.18 -7.86 -8.80
N LEU A 140 -4.26 -7.24 -8.34
CA LEU A 140 -5.65 -7.49 -8.74
C LEU A 140 -6.17 -6.31 -9.56
N PHE A 141 -6.33 -6.52 -10.86
CA PHE A 141 -6.90 -5.54 -11.78
C PHE A 141 -8.41 -5.69 -11.79
N VAL A 142 -9.15 -4.63 -11.49
CA VAL A 142 -10.62 -4.63 -11.54
C VAL A 142 -11.07 -3.57 -12.52
N ARG A 143 -11.63 -3.98 -13.66
CA ARG A 143 -12.23 -3.06 -14.62
C ARG A 143 -13.54 -2.53 -14.06
N THR A 144 -13.63 -1.22 -13.95
CA THR A 144 -14.73 -0.55 -13.26
C THR A 144 -15.65 0.14 -14.25
N LYS A 145 -16.82 0.58 -13.75
CA LYS A 145 -17.46 1.76 -14.36
C LYS A 145 -16.48 2.93 -14.28
N LYS A 146 -16.45 3.76 -15.33
CA LYS A 146 -15.56 4.93 -15.44
C LYS A 146 -15.67 5.78 -14.16
N LEU A 147 -14.54 6.02 -13.52
CA LEU A 147 -14.44 6.90 -12.37
C LEU A 147 -13.90 8.26 -12.84
N LEU A 148 -14.76 9.26 -12.86
CA LEU A 148 -14.42 10.61 -13.32
C LEU A 148 -13.52 11.35 -12.32
N PRO A 149 -12.81 12.41 -12.73
CA PRO A 149 -12.10 13.31 -11.82
C PRO A 149 -13.03 13.87 -10.74
N GLY A 150 -12.54 13.92 -9.50
CA GLY A 150 -13.27 14.39 -8.31
C GLY A 150 -14.35 13.44 -7.79
N SER A 151 -14.60 12.31 -8.46
CA SER A 151 -15.68 11.39 -8.09
C SER A 151 -15.21 10.28 -7.15
N LYS A 152 -16.19 9.61 -6.52
CA LYS A 152 -15.97 8.52 -5.57
C LYS A 152 -16.59 7.21 -6.04
N THR A 153 -16.06 6.11 -5.56
CA THR A 153 -16.65 4.78 -5.73
C THR A 153 -16.41 3.95 -4.48
N HIS A 154 -17.34 3.04 -4.21
CA HIS A 154 -17.26 2.06 -3.14
C HIS A 154 -16.95 0.68 -3.70
N PHE A 155 -16.11 -0.09 -3.00
CA PHE A 155 -15.89 -1.52 -3.26
C PHE A 155 -16.15 -2.34 -2.01
N ASP A 156 -16.86 -3.46 -2.15
CA ASP A 156 -16.85 -4.52 -1.15
C ASP A 156 -16.08 -5.72 -1.69
N ILE A 157 -15.10 -6.20 -0.94
CA ILE A 157 -14.31 -7.37 -1.30
C ILE A 157 -14.33 -8.36 -0.14
N ALA A 158 -14.91 -9.55 -0.36
CA ALA A 158 -14.77 -10.70 0.52
C ALA A 158 -13.63 -11.58 0.01
N TYR A 159 -12.72 -11.96 0.90
CA TYR A 159 -11.51 -12.67 0.54
C TYR A 159 -11.04 -13.61 1.64
N SER A 160 -10.25 -14.60 1.26
CA SER A 160 -9.60 -15.50 2.21
C SER A 160 -8.22 -15.94 1.74
N TYR A 161 -7.35 -16.28 2.69
CA TYR A 161 -6.05 -16.89 2.40
C TYR A 161 -5.53 -17.68 3.60
N ILE A 162 -4.58 -18.57 3.34
CA ILE A 162 -3.82 -19.25 4.40
C ILE A 162 -2.55 -18.44 4.65
N LEU A 163 -2.34 -18.02 5.91
CA LEU A 163 -1.10 -17.36 6.32
C LEU A 163 0.08 -18.32 6.11
N ASN A 164 1.18 -17.78 5.57
CA ASN A 164 2.43 -18.50 5.45
C ASN A 164 2.94 -18.95 6.84
N LYS A 165 3.86 -19.92 6.85
CA LYS A 165 4.40 -20.51 8.08
C LYS A 165 5.53 -19.64 8.63
N GLY A 166 6.76 -20.13 8.62
CA GLY A 166 7.88 -19.55 9.36
C GLY A 166 8.58 -18.37 8.67
N SER A 167 8.15 -17.94 7.50
CA SER A 167 8.78 -16.78 6.86
C SER A 167 8.59 -15.50 7.68
N PHE A 168 9.68 -14.75 7.83
CA PHE A 168 9.71 -13.44 8.49
C PHE A 168 9.60 -12.28 7.49
N VAL A 169 9.24 -12.56 6.24
CA VAL A 169 9.05 -11.53 5.20
C VAL A 169 7.73 -10.81 5.48
N ARG A 170 7.76 -9.94 6.50
CA ARG A 170 6.67 -9.07 6.96
C ARG A 170 5.37 -9.76 7.39
N THR A 171 5.23 -11.08 7.26
CA THR A 171 4.03 -11.82 7.67
C THR A 171 4.38 -13.28 7.88
N GLY A 172 3.70 -13.96 8.80
CA GLY A 172 3.89 -15.38 9.08
C GLY A 172 3.54 -15.81 10.49
N GLN A 173 3.61 -17.11 10.73
CA GLN A 173 3.70 -17.69 12.08
C GLN A 173 5.12 -17.49 12.63
N ILE A 174 5.22 -16.66 13.66
CA ILE A 174 6.50 -16.27 14.26
C ILE A 174 6.94 -17.26 15.34
N ASP A 175 5.97 -17.87 16.03
CA ASP A 175 6.18 -18.92 17.02
C ASP A 175 4.92 -19.80 17.16
N SER A 176 4.98 -20.86 17.97
CA SER A 176 3.82 -21.65 18.35
C SER A 176 2.78 -20.77 19.04
N GLY A 177 1.65 -20.52 18.36
CA GLY A 177 0.59 -19.65 18.87
C GLY A 177 0.84 -18.15 18.71
N ALA A 178 1.90 -17.72 18.03
CA ALA A 178 2.18 -16.31 17.74
C ALA A 178 2.26 -16.04 16.24
N PHE A 179 1.54 -15.03 15.78
CA PHE A 179 1.39 -14.72 14.36
C PHE A 179 1.56 -13.23 14.10
N PHE A 180 2.22 -12.90 12.99
CA PHE A 180 2.36 -11.54 12.50
C PHE A 180 1.65 -11.43 11.16
N LEU A 181 0.57 -10.65 11.11
CA LEU A 181 -0.25 -10.47 9.92
C LEU A 181 -0.07 -9.04 9.41
N ALA A 182 0.90 -8.81 8.53
CA ALA A 182 0.96 -7.57 7.78
C ALA A 182 0.26 -7.72 6.43
N TYR A 183 -0.20 -6.60 5.88
CA TYR A 183 -0.66 -6.50 4.49
C TYR A 183 -1.82 -7.47 4.16
N PHE A 184 -2.65 -7.75 5.15
CA PHE A 184 -3.61 -8.85 5.20
C PHE A 184 -4.95 -8.56 4.50
N PHE A 185 -5.04 -7.50 3.69
CA PHE A 185 -6.27 -7.10 3.00
C PHE A 185 -5.99 -6.59 1.58
N PRO A 186 -6.93 -6.75 0.63
CA PRO A 186 -6.87 -6.09 -0.67
C PRO A 186 -6.79 -4.56 -0.49
N ARG A 187 -5.67 -3.98 -0.93
CA ARG A 187 -5.40 -2.54 -0.77
C ARG A 187 -5.36 -1.85 -2.11
N VAL A 188 -5.92 -0.64 -2.25
CA VAL A 188 -5.79 0.11 -3.50
C VAL A 188 -4.31 0.44 -3.77
N ALA A 189 -3.83 0.12 -4.96
CA ALA A 189 -2.50 0.53 -5.41
C ALA A 189 -2.49 2.04 -5.67
N VAL A 190 -1.38 2.72 -5.45
CA VAL A 190 -1.34 4.17 -5.70
C VAL A 190 -1.49 4.46 -7.19
N TYR A 191 -2.32 5.46 -7.50
CA TYR A 191 -2.35 6.12 -8.81
C TYR A 191 -1.71 7.49 -8.62
N ASP A 192 -0.59 7.78 -9.29
CA ASP A 192 0.16 9.02 -9.11
C ASP A 192 0.43 9.78 -10.42
N ASP A 193 0.99 10.97 -10.26
CA ASP A 193 1.27 11.93 -11.33
C ASP A 193 2.55 11.63 -12.13
N ILE A 194 3.33 10.62 -11.72
CA ILE A 194 4.59 10.22 -12.35
C ILE A 194 4.35 9.01 -13.26
N ASP A 195 3.84 7.91 -12.70
CA ASP A 195 3.73 6.60 -13.34
C ASP A 195 2.27 6.16 -13.56
N GLY A 196 1.29 6.90 -13.03
CA GLY A 196 -0.10 6.48 -13.01
C GLY A 196 -0.28 5.36 -11.98
N TRP A 197 -0.91 4.24 -12.36
CA TRP A 197 -1.06 3.11 -11.43
C TRP A 197 0.30 2.48 -11.14
N ASN A 198 0.61 2.25 -9.87
CA ASN A 198 1.71 1.41 -9.46
C ASN A 198 1.40 -0.06 -9.81
N MET A 199 1.80 -0.48 -11.02
CA MET A 199 1.61 -1.84 -11.53
C MET A 199 2.75 -2.79 -11.18
N PHE A 200 3.79 -2.33 -10.48
CA PHE A 200 4.90 -3.21 -10.12
C PHE A 200 4.44 -4.26 -9.11
N PRO A 201 4.59 -5.57 -9.40
CA PRO A 201 4.29 -6.59 -8.43
C PRO A 201 5.26 -6.47 -7.25
N TYR A 202 4.75 -6.66 -6.04
CA TYR A 202 5.59 -6.86 -4.86
C TYR A 202 6.30 -8.22 -4.95
N THR A 203 7.63 -8.20 -4.84
CA THR A 203 8.52 -9.37 -4.98
C THR A 203 9.32 -9.68 -3.70
N GLY A 204 9.02 -8.98 -2.59
CA GLY A 204 9.59 -9.26 -1.27
C GLY A 204 10.61 -8.23 -0.75
N GLN A 205 11.51 -7.72 -1.61
CA GLN A 205 12.65 -6.90 -1.16
C GLN A 205 12.33 -5.42 -0.94
N VAL A 206 11.44 -4.85 -1.75
CA VAL A 206 11.24 -3.40 -1.81
C VAL A 206 10.04 -2.97 -1.00
N GLU A 207 10.18 -1.83 -0.31
CA GLU A 207 9.05 -1.18 0.33
C GLU A 207 8.10 -0.55 -0.70
N PHE A 208 6.88 -0.28 -0.27
CA PHE A 208 5.84 0.32 -1.09
C PHE A 208 5.26 1.57 -0.43
N TYR A 209 4.53 2.35 -1.21
CA TYR A 209 3.84 3.56 -0.78
C TYR A 209 2.33 3.39 -0.99
N ASN A 210 1.54 4.15 -0.23
CA ASN A 210 0.08 4.04 -0.19
C ASN A 210 -0.56 5.43 -0.23
N ASP A 211 -1.81 5.48 -0.69
CA ASP A 211 -2.65 6.66 -0.55
C ASP A 211 -2.97 6.92 0.93
N TYR A 212 -3.32 8.16 1.26
CA TYR A 212 -3.87 8.47 2.58
C TYR A 212 -5.24 7.84 2.76
N GLY A 213 -5.58 7.51 4.01
CA GLY A 213 -6.81 6.81 4.32
C GLY A 213 -7.08 6.73 5.81
N ASN A 214 -8.36 6.68 6.17
CA ASN A 214 -8.81 6.29 7.49
C ASN A 214 -9.11 4.78 7.50
N PHE A 215 -8.95 4.17 8.67
CA PHE A 215 -9.15 2.74 8.86
C PHE A 215 -10.07 2.51 10.05
N ASP A 216 -11.15 1.78 9.82
CA ASP A 216 -11.97 1.15 10.85
C ASP A 216 -11.80 -0.36 10.72
N VAL A 217 -11.36 -1.02 11.79
CA VAL A 217 -10.87 -2.40 11.73
C VAL A 217 -11.45 -3.21 12.87
N GLU A 218 -12.13 -4.30 12.53
CA GLU A 218 -12.67 -5.31 13.43
C GLU A 218 -11.90 -6.62 13.22
N ILE A 219 -11.31 -7.14 14.29
CA ILE A 219 -10.49 -8.36 14.26
C ILE A 219 -11.09 -9.38 15.22
N THR A 220 -11.45 -10.53 14.69
CA THR A 220 -11.96 -11.68 15.45
C THR A 220 -10.91 -12.79 15.49
N VAL A 221 -10.61 -13.25 16.71
CA VAL A 221 -9.72 -14.39 16.99
C VAL A 221 -10.35 -15.26 18.09
N PRO A 222 -9.91 -16.52 18.30
CA PRO A 222 -10.36 -17.31 19.44
C PRO A 222 -10.04 -16.61 20.77
N GLY A 223 -10.90 -16.79 21.79
CA GLY A 223 -10.82 -16.03 23.05
C GLY A 223 -9.56 -16.23 23.90
N ASN A 224 -8.71 -17.21 23.57
CA ASN A 224 -7.40 -17.42 24.19
C ASN A 224 -6.25 -16.72 23.43
N TYR A 225 -6.56 -15.88 22.44
CA TYR A 225 -5.61 -15.08 21.68
C TYR A 225 -5.77 -13.59 21.96
N GLN A 226 -4.68 -12.86 21.75
CA GLN A 226 -4.59 -11.41 21.93
C GLN A 226 -4.15 -10.77 20.59
N VAL A 227 -4.69 -9.60 20.25
CA VAL A 227 -4.53 -8.88 18.98
C VAL A 227 -3.75 -7.56 19.15
N TRP A 228 -2.44 -7.60 18.94
CA TRP A 228 -1.68 -6.35 18.93
C TRP A 228 -1.79 -5.61 17.58
N ALA A 229 -2.43 -4.45 17.57
CA ALA A 229 -2.57 -3.58 16.39
C ALA A 229 -2.37 -2.08 16.71
N THR A 230 -2.23 -1.26 15.66
CA THR A 230 -2.23 0.20 15.74
C THR A 230 -3.66 0.76 15.76
N GLY A 231 -3.84 1.97 16.29
CA GLY A 231 -5.13 2.68 16.33
C GLY A 231 -5.65 2.92 17.74
N SER A 232 -6.92 3.30 17.84
CA SER A 232 -7.63 3.53 19.11
C SER A 232 -8.69 2.46 19.32
N LEU A 233 -8.51 1.62 20.34
CA LEU A 233 -9.43 0.53 20.67
C LEU A 233 -10.84 1.06 21.02
N LYS A 234 -11.88 0.46 20.43
CA LYS A 234 -13.26 0.92 20.56
C LYS A 234 -14.13 0.13 21.55
N ASN A 235 -13.82 -1.14 21.81
CA ASN A 235 -14.63 -2.02 22.65
C ASN A 235 -13.84 -2.73 23.79
N PRO A 236 -13.05 -1.99 24.61
CA PRO A 236 -12.21 -2.62 25.63
C PRO A 236 -12.97 -3.45 26.66
N GLN A 237 -14.23 -3.09 26.97
CA GLN A 237 -15.04 -3.81 27.95
C GLN A 237 -15.56 -5.16 27.43
N GLU A 238 -15.61 -5.34 26.10
CA GLU A 238 -16.06 -6.58 25.47
C GLU A 238 -14.91 -7.60 25.34
N VAL A 239 -13.67 -7.10 25.20
CA VAL A 239 -12.50 -7.94 24.88
C VAL A 239 -11.54 -8.12 26.07
N TYR A 240 -11.62 -7.29 27.11
CA TYR A 240 -10.79 -7.41 28.32
C TYR A 240 -11.57 -7.73 29.57
N GLN A 241 -10.89 -8.46 30.47
CA GLN A 241 -11.35 -8.58 31.84
C GLN A 241 -11.37 -7.20 32.52
N PRO A 242 -12.33 -6.92 33.42
CA PRO A 242 -12.53 -5.60 34.02
C PRO A 242 -11.28 -4.94 34.63
N LYS A 243 -10.39 -5.75 35.23
CA LYS A 243 -9.12 -5.29 35.83
C LYS A 243 -8.19 -4.62 34.80
N PHE A 244 -8.18 -5.09 33.57
CA PHE A 244 -7.35 -4.52 32.50
C PHE A 244 -8.08 -3.38 31.80
N SER A 245 -9.39 -3.49 31.60
CA SER A 245 -10.22 -2.48 30.95
C SER A 245 -10.15 -1.10 31.65
N SER A 246 -10.05 -1.07 32.98
CA SER A 246 -9.96 0.18 33.75
C SER A 246 -8.64 0.94 33.57
N SER A 247 -7.59 0.27 33.07
CA SER A 247 -6.26 0.87 32.87
C SER A 247 -6.04 1.39 31.44
N ILE A 248 -6.91 1.03 30.50
CA ILE A 248 -6.81 1.41 29.08
C ILE A 248 -7.46 2.78 28.88
N LYS A 249 -6.65 3.83 28.69
CA LYS A 249 -7.15 5.17 28.36
C LYS A 249 -7.48 5.26 26.85
N PRO A 250 -8.64 5.82 26.46
CA PRO A 250 -9.12 5.82 25.08
C PRO A 250 -8.21 6.53 24.04
N ASN A 251 -7.27 7.38 24.50
CA ASN A 251 -6.37 8.16 23.64
C ASN A 251 -4.90 7.72 23.68
N ARG A 252 -4.56 6.58 24.32
CA ARG A 252 -3.22 5.99 24.20
C ARG A 252 -3.27 4.86 23.18
N VAL A 253 -2.39 4.93 22.18
CA VAL A 253 -2.13 3.87 21.22
C VAL A 253 -1.50 2.69 21.96
N ILE A 254 -2.31 1.89 22.62
CA ILE A 254 -2.01 0.55 23.12
C ILE A 254 -3.32 -0.24 23.01
N VAL A 255 -3.38 -1.27 22.14
CA VAL A 255 -3.23 -2.72 22.44
C VAL A 255 -4.40 -3.16 23.36
N CYS A 256 -5.08 -4.27 23.10
CA CYS A 256 -4.46 -5.56 22.91
C CYS A 256 -5.18 -6.48 21.94
#